data_AF-A0A484FAY0-F1
#
_entry.id   AF-A0A484FAY0-F1
#
_cell.length_a   1.000
_cell.length_b   1.000
_cell.length_c   1.000
_cell.angle_alpha   90.00
_cell.angle_beta   90.00
_cell.angle_gamma   90.00
#
_symmetry.space_group_name_H-M   'P 1'
#
loop_
_entity.id
_entity.type
_entity.pdbx_description
1 polymer ?
#
loop_
_entity_poly.entity_id
_entity_poly.type
_entity_poly.pdbx_seq_one_letter_code
_entity_poly.pdbx_strand_id
1 'polypeptide(L)'
;MKISVIALAAATLLCVSSAAPSHPTPEDPAAVFLSQLISKTKSIGKGCRRCSHSKNDTPTVDLGYTNIRYAAAPTGELRWQPPQKPASAHFNGTQSATEFGAFCPQAFPAIPGLPILAGDEDCLSLNVWAPANATNLPVLVWIHGGGYGIGFGRQDMSELINDNDKRFVVVVIQYRLGAFGFLSSADVKSRGAVNAGLLDQAFALGWVKEHICKFGGDRKRVTIAGESAGAGSVMYHNLAADGTLGTLLFNNTIAASNYLPYHYKYDAEYPTKRYRAFAEKAGCSASNDTMACLRGKDSMILQLASANTTSEQIYGRWAFDPVLDDVYLKSLPSQQMTQKRVNGDRILVGNNANEGPTFTPRTINTEADLKTWLQLEFPNFQPSTIEQVLTANPTRTGANASRFETDGLSALTALDVSPEGTGQLQRAINIVGEATFVCPSYWLSSAFTSPKQAWHYQYSVPYAYHGADLEASFGPALPNMGKEFTLAFRRMWGNFIVSNNPSITNEVANGPSSGKVAAENAASKWPVWEEARPLMLNLNQTGGVPFTFTTAWNTNVTGFRAPGQVNNVSLVDAAAWEGGRGWRCDFWRNLAPSIPA
;
A
#
# COMPACT_ATOMS: atom_id res chain seq x y z
N MET A 1 11.74 -80.05 40.54
CA MET A 1 11.72 -79.81 39.08
C MET A 1 11.35 -78.34 38.88
N LYS A 2 12.31 -77.52 38.47
CA LYS A 2 12.13 -76.08 38.17
C LYS A 2 11.47 -75.93 36.80
N ILE A 3 10.67 -74.89 36.59
CA ILE A 3 10.78 -73.95 35.45
C ILE A 3 10.09 -72.65 35.90
N SER A 4 10.90 -71.59 35.95
CA SER A 4 10.53 -70.22 36.25
C SER A 4 10.12 -69.49 34.97
N VAL A 5 9.09 -68.65 35.06
CA VAL A 5 8.69 -67.69 34.01
C VAL A 5 9.36 -66.34 34.32
N ILE A 6 10.11 -65.82 33.36
CA ILE A 6 10.85 -64.55 33.42
C ILE A 6 9.93 -63.43 32.89
N ALA A 7 9.71 -62.40 33.71
CA ALA A 7 9.11 -61.13 33.30
C ALA A 7 10.24 -60.12 33.06
N LEU A 8 10.26 -59.50 31.88
CA LEU A 8 11.22 -58.46 31.49
C LEU A 8 10.71 -57.10 31.99
N ALA A 9 11.45 -56.46 32.90
CA ALA A 9 11.23 -55.08 33.32
C ALA A 9 12.26 -54.17 32.64
N ALA A 10 11.80 -53.20 31.85
CA ALA A 10 12.64 -52.17 31.26
C ALA A 10 12.83 -51.02 32.27
N ALA A 11 14.08 -50.71 32.59
CA ALA A 11 14.47 -49.62 33.48
C ALA A 11 14.49 -48.28 32.73
N THR A 12 13.70 -47.32 33.16
CA THR A 12 13.76 -45.90 32.75
C THR A 12 14.92 -45.20 33.45
N LEU A 13 15.93 -44.77 32.68
CA LEU A 13 16.94 -43.80 33.12
C LEU A 13 16.32 -42.39 33.13
N LEU A 14 16.24 -41.78 34.31
CA LEU A 14 15.95 -40.36 34.48
C LEU A 14 17.26 -39.56 34.36
N CYS A 15 17.49 -38.92 33.21
CA CYS A 15 18.48 -37.85 33.09
C CYS A 15 17.86 -36.54 33.58
N VAL A 16 18.30 -36.06 34.74
CA VAL A 16 17.99 -34.72 35.23
C VAL A 16 18.99 -33.74 34.59
N SER A 17 18.56 -33.00 33.56
CA SER A 17 19.34 -31.85 33.07
C SER A 17 18.98 -30.62 33.90
N SER A 18 19.94 -30.09 34.65
CA SER A 18 19.82 -28.77 35.28
C SER A 18 19.75 -27.70 34.18
N ALA A 19 18.56 -27.13 33.98
CA ALA A 19 18.40 -25.93 33.15
C ALA A 19 19.20 -24.79 33.79
N ALA A 20 20.18 -24.26 33.05
CA ALA A 20 20.81 -22.99 33.40
C ALA A 20 19.73 -21.90 33.48
N PRO A 21 19.85 -20.92 34.40
CA PRO A 21 18.92 -19.81 34.46
C PRO A 21 18.90 -19.09 33.11
N SER A 22 17.75 -19.11 32.44
CA SER A 22 17.53 -18.34 31.22
C SER A 22 17.68 -16.86 31.57
N HIS A 23 18.73 -16.22 31.06
CA HIS A 23 18.75 -14.77 31.01
C HIS A 23 17.46 -14.29 30.32
N PRO A 24 16.77 -13.25 30.82
CA PRO A 24 15.64 -12.68 30.09
C PRO A 24 16.16 -12.26 28.72
N THR A 25 15.63 -12.86 27.65
CA THR A 25 15.84 -12.36 26.30
C THR A 25 15.48 -10.86 26.30
N PRO A 26 16.35 -9.97 25.79
CA PRO A 26 16.01 -8.55 25.66
C PRO A 26 14.63 -8.41 25.00
N GLU A 27 13.75 -7.63 25.61
CA GLU A 27 12.39 -7.45 25.12
C GLU A 27 12.44 -6.75 23.75
N ASP A 28 11.77 -7.32 22.75
CA ASP A 28 11.74 -6.81 21.37
C ASP A 28 11.18 -5.37 21.33
N PRO A 29 11.94 -4.37 20.84
CA PRO A 29 11.50 -2.98 20.82
C PRO A 29 10.15 -2.76 20.12
N ALA A 30 9.87 -3.50 19.04
CA ALA A 30 8.61 -3.40 18.32
C ALA A 30 7.43 -3.96 19.15
N ALA A 31 7.66 -5.02 19.92
CA ALA A 31 6.63 -5.62 20.79
C ALA A 31 6.27 -4.70 21.96
N VAL A 32 7.28 -4.08 22.57
CA VAL A 32 7.10 -3.05 23.61
C VAL A 32 6.31 -1.86 23.05
N PHE A 33 6.73 -1.34 21.89
CA PHE A 33 6.05 -0.25 21.21
C PHE A 33 4.57 -0.56 20.95
N LEU A 34 4.28 -1.73 20.37
CA LEU A 34 2.91 -2.11 20.02
C LEU A 34 2.04 -2.25 21.30
N SER A 35 2.57 -2.87 22.34
CA SER A 35 1.87 -3.02 23.63
C SER A 35 1.54 -1.65 24.25
N GLN A 36 2.48 -0.72 24.22
CA GLN A 36 2.29 0.65 24.70
C GLN A 36 1.27 1.41 23.85
N LEU A 37 1.33 1.30 22.52
CA LEU A 37 0.37 1.92 21.60
C LEU A 37 -1.04 1.41 21.87
N ILE A 38 -1.21 0.10 22.06
CA ILE A 38 -2.50 -0.53 22.39
C ILE A 38 -3.02 0.00 23.73
N SER A 39 -2.19 -0.07 24.78
CA SER A 39 -2.56 0.37 26.13
C SER A 39 -2.97 1.84 26.14
N LYS A 40 -2.15 2.71 25.53
CA LYS A 40 -2.41 4.14 25.44
C LYS A 40 -3.71 4.41 24.68
N THR A 41 -3.91 3.77 23.52
CA THR A 41 -5.12 4.01 22.70
C THR A 41 -6.38 3.55 23.43
N LYS A 42 -6.35 2.42 24.14
CA LYS A 42 -7.46 1.95 24.98
C LYS A 42 -7.76 2.90 26.14
N SER A 43 -6.75 3.58 26.67
CA SER A 43 -6.90 4.53 27.79
C SER A 43 -7.49 5.89 27.40
N ILE A 44 -7.62 6.20 26.10
CA ILE A 44 -8.15 7.49 25.63
C ILE A 44 -9.61 7.61 26.12
N GLY A 45 -9.81 8.47 27.11
CA GLY A 45 -11.13 8.73 27.70
C GLY A 45 -12.14 9.33 26.72
N LYS A 46 -13.40 9.43 27.17
CA LYS A 46 -14.51 9.96 26.34
C LYS A 46 -14.36 11.45 26.01
N GLY A 47 -13.60 12.21 26.80
CA GLY A 47 -13.44 13.65 26.64
C GLY A 47 -12.58 14.05 25.43
N CYS A 48 -12.98 15.13 24.76
CA CYS A 48 -12.11 15.87 23.85
C CYS A 48 -11.96 17.29 24.40
N ARG A 49 -10.74 17.70 24.75
CA ARG A 49 -10.48 19.12 25.05
C ARG A 49 -10.26 19.83 23.71
N ARG A 50 -11.20 20.69 23.31
CA ARG A 50 -11.10 21.56 22.13
C ARG A 50 -9.85 22.42 22.24
N CYS A 51 -9.13 22.62 21.15
CA CYS A 51 -8.21 23.75 21.05
C CYS A 51 -9.03 25.00 20.67
N SER A 52 -8.84 26.09 21.38
CA SER A 52 -9.17 27.43 20.89
C SER A 52 -8.14 27.80 19.84
N HIS A 53 -8.55 28.10 18.62
CA HIS A 53 -7.67 28.66 17.60
C HIS A 53 -8.18 30.07 17.30
N SER A 54 -7.32 31.08 17.45
CA SER A 54 -7.64 32.45 17.05
C SER A 54 -7.62 32.51 15.52
N LYS A 55 -8.79 32.68 14.91
CA LYS A 55 -8.94 32.91 13.48
C LYS A 55 -8.74 34.39 13.19
N ASN A 56 -7.84 34.72 12.26
CA ASN A 56 -7.94 35.98 11.51
C ASN A 56 -8.77 35.72 10.26
N ASP A 57 -9.54 36.74 9.86
CA ASP A 57 -10.66 36.68 8.93
C ASP A 57 -10.38 36.02 7.55
N THR A 58 -11.30 35.13 7.17
CA THR A 58 -11.64 34.53 5.84
C THR A 58 -10.52 34.14 4.87
N PRO A 59 -10.49 32.84 4.48
CA PRO A 59 -11.18 32.44 3.25
C PRO A 59 -12.03 31.16 3.36
N THR A 60 -12.88 30.97 2.35
CA THR A 60 -13.54 29.72 1.96
C THR A 60 -12.53 28.57 1.83
N VAL A 61 -12.63 27.58 2.74
CA VAL A 61 -11.74 26.42 2.97
C VAL A 61 -10.48 26.75 3.81
N ASP A 62 -10.46 26.29 5.07
CA ASP A 62 -9.28 26.34 5.98
C ASP A 62 -8.26 25.26 5.50
N LEU A 63 -7.37 25.63 4.58
CA LEU A 63 -6.43 24.68 3.96
C LEU A 63 -5.21 24.41 4.87
N GLY A 64 -5.37 23.46 5.78
CA GLY A 64 -4.27 22.59 6.22
C GLY A 64 -3.42 23.11 7.39
N TYR A 65 -3.49 22.48 8.56
CA TYR A 65 -2.41 22.58 9.54
C TYR A 65 -1.26 21.70 9.04
N THR A 66 -0.19 22.32 8.53
CA THR A 66 0.93 21.58 7.97
C THR A 66 2.07 21.38 8.96
N ASN A 67 2.89 20.35 8.71
CA ASN A 67 4.11 20.07 9.48
C ASN A 67 3.89 19.86 11.00
N ILE A 68 2.80 19.19 11.37
CA ILE A 68 2.59 18.80 12.76
C ILE A 68 3.49 17.60 13.06
N ARG A 69 4.47 17.76 13.93
CA ARG A 69 5.31 16.66 14.42
C ARG A 69 4.46 15.67 15.23
N TYR A 70 4.39 14.43 14.75
CA TYR A 70 3.73 13.35 15.51
C TYR A 70 4.75 12.44 16.22
N ALA A 71 6.03 12.49 15.82
CA ALA A 71 7.13 11.74 16.45
C ALA A 71 8.40 12.60 16.61
N ALA A 72 9.31 12.16 17.49
CA ALA A 72 10.67 12.67 17.59
C ALA A 72 11.46 12.39 16.29
N ALA A 73 12.50 13.19 16.01
CA ALA A 73 13.33 12.98 14.83
C ALA A 73 14.03 11.62 14.96
N PRO A 74 13.90 10.71 13.99
CA PRO A 74 14.54 9.39 14.02
C PRO A 74 16.03 9.43 13.66
N THR A 75 16.77 10.41 14.19
CA THR A 75 18.20 10.64 13.95
C THR A 75 19.08 10.04 15.05
N GLY A 76 20.38 9.85 14.76
CA GLY A 76 21.36 9.35 15.74
C GLY A 76 20.93 8.01 16.34
N GLU A 77 20.83 7.93 17.67
CA GLU A 77 20.42 6.72 18.40
C GLU A 77 18.96 6.29 18.12
N LEU A 78 18.12 7.18 17.60
CA LEU A 78 16.74 6.87 17.21
C LEU A 78 16.64 6.25 15.81
N ARG A 79 17.75 6.16 15.05
CA ARG A 79 17.77 5.44 13.78
C ARG A 79 17.41 3.97 13.99
N TRP A 80 16.48 3.52 13.17
CA TRP A 80 15.87 2.18 13.22
C TRP A 80 15.21 1.83 14.56
N GLN A 81 14.88 2.80 15.41
CA GLN A 81 14.02 2.57 16.57
C GLN A 81 12.54 2.73 16.19
N PRO A 82 11.61 2.08 16.92
CA PRO A 82 10.21 2.50 16.90
C PRO A 82 10.06 4.01 17.16
N PRO A 83 9.09 4.68 16.54
CA PRO A 83 8.89 6.12 16.73
C PRO A 83 8.58 6.44 18.19
N GLN A 84 9.12 7.56 18.67
CA GLN A 84 8.93 8.05 20.03
C GLN A 84 8.18 9.38 20.02
N LYS A 85 7.58 9.76 21.15
CA LYS A 85 6.92 11.06 21.28
C LYS A 85 7.96 12.19 21.08
N PRO A 86 7.59 13.31 20.43
CA PRO A 86 8.44 14.49 20.40
C PRO A 86 8.78 14.98 21.82
N ALA A 87 9.95 15.58 22.00
CA ALA A 87 10.36 16.15 23.28
C ALA A 87 9.39 17.27 23.71
N SER A 88 9.15 17.41 25.02
CA SER A 88 8.18 18.38 25.57
C SER A 88 8.45 19.82 25.16
N ALA A 89 9.72 20.19 24.99
CA ALA A 89 10.15 21.51 24.55
C ALA A 89 9.55 21.92 23.19
N HIS A 90 9.25 20.96 22.30
CA HIS A 90 8.59 21.24 21.02
C HIS A 90 7.13 21.69 21.16
N PHE A 91 6.52 21.49 22.33
CA PHE A 91 5.14 21.89 22.60
C PHE A 91 5.04 23.20 23.39
N ASN A 92 6.16 23.92 23.57
CA ASN A 92 6.15 25.22 24.22
C ASN A 92 5.78 26.32 23.22
N GLY A 93 4.62 26.96 23.44
CA GLY A 93 4.15 28.08 22.63
C GLY A 93 3.33 27.66 21.40
N THR A 94 3.17 28.60 20.47
CA THR A 94 2.44 28.37 19.21
C THR A 94 3.47 28.13 18.09
N GLN A 95 3.31 27.04 17.35
CA GLN A 95 4.13 26.74 16.17
C GLN A 95 3.38 27.14 14.90
N SER A 96 4.07 27.78 13.95
CA SER A 96 3.48 28.03 12.64
C SER A 96 3.27 26.71 11.88
N ALA A 97 2.08 26.53 11.31
CA ALA A 97 1.67 25.33 10.59
C ALA A 97 1.23 25.69 9.16
N THR A 98 2.06 26.50 8.48
CA THR A 98 1.79 27.09 7.15
C THR A 98 2.72 26.58 6.05
N GLU A 99 3.76 25.83 6.41
CA GLU A 99 4.73 25.26 5.47
C GLU A 99 4.78 23.74 5.66
N PHE A 100 4.99 23.00 4.58
CA PHE A 100 5.10 21.54 4.64
C PHE A 100 6.44 21.10 5.24
N GLY A 101 6.40 20.07 6.08
CA GLY A 101 7.59 19.42 6.63
C GLY A 101 8.42 18.71 5.55
N ALA A 102 9.69 18.42 5.85
CA ALA A 102 10.60 17.74 4.94
C ALA A 102 10.08 16.35 4.54
N PHE A 103 10.41 15.92 3.33
CA PHE A 103 10.22 14.54 2.93
C PHE A 103 11.36 13.68 3.47
N CYS A 104 11.07 12.42 3.79
CA CYS A 104 12.09 11.50 4.31
C CYS A 104 13.14 11.16 3.24
N PRO A 105 14.33 10.68 3.65
CA PRO A 105 15.31 10.16 2.72
C PRO A 105 14.70 9.06 1.84
N GLN A 106 14.95 9.12 0.54
CA GLN A 106 14.26 8.29 -0.43
C GLN A 106 15.14 7.93 -1.64
N ALA A 107 14.73 6.89 -2.36
CA ALA A 107 15.37 6.46 -3.59
C ALA A 107 14.30 6.02 -4.60
N PHE A 108 14.53 6.33 -5.87
CA PHE A 108 13.78 5.76 -6.97
C PHE A 108 14.01 4.24 -7.07
N PRO A 109 13.09 3.49 -7.72
CA PRO A 109 13.30 2.06 -7.97
C PRO A 109 14.48 1.85 -8.92
N ALA A 110 14.94 0.61 -9.06
CA ALA A 110 16.01 0.22 -9.97
C ALA A 110 15.63 0.40 -11.45
N ILE A 111 15.63 1.65 -11.92
CA ILE A 111 15.43 2.03 -13.32
C ILE A 111 16.66 2.85 -13.74
N PRO A 112 17.38 2.46 -14.80
CA PRO A 112 18.57 3.17 -15.24
C PRO A 112 18.31 4.65 -15.52
N GLY A 113 19.22 5.51 -15.05
CA GLY A 113 19.20 6.96 -15.33
C GLY A 113 18.36 7.82 -14.37
N LEU A 114 17.71 7.22 -13.36
CA LEU A 114 17.00 8.01 -12.34
C LEU A 114 17.98 8.68 -11.36
N PRO A 115 17.73 9.94 -10.94
CA PRO A 115 18.62 10.68 -10.05
C PRO A 115 18.48 10.23 -8.59
N ILE A 116 19.40 10.67 -7.73
CA ILE A 116 19.27 10.52 -6.28
C ILE A 116 18.46 11.71 -5.72
N LEU A 117 17.52 11.43 -4.81
CA LEU A 117 16.72 12.43 -4.11
C LEU A 117 17.13 12.52 -2.65
N ALA A 118 17.79 13.61 -2.26
CA ALA A 118 18.17 13.84 -0.88
C ALA A 118 16.97 14.32 -0.05
N GLY A 119 16.67 13.63 1.06
CA GLY A 119 15.65 14.02 2.04
C GLY A 119 16.24 14.37 3.41
N ASP A 120 15.37 14.61 4.38
CA ASP A 120 15.75 14.90 5.77
C ASP A 120 15.26 13.78 6.69
N GLU A 121 16.11 13.27 7.58
CA GLU A 121 15.69 12.28 8.58
C GLU A 121 14.69 12.86 9.58
N ASP A 122 14.71 14.17 9.83
CA ASP A 122 13.67 14.87 10.57
C ASP A 122 12.41 15.12 9.71
N CYS A 123 11.75 14.03 9.33
CA CYS A 123 10.61 14.05 8.42
C CYS A 123 9.28 13.58 9.03
N LEU A 124 9.26 13.11 10.29
CA LEU A 124 8.07 12.51 10.91
C LEU A 124 7.02 13.54 11.34
N SER A 125 6.32 14.04 10.32
CA SER A 125 5.27 15.04 10.42
C SER A 125 3.98 14.58 9.70
N LEU A 126 2.88 15.23 10.02
CA LEU A 126 1.60 15.05 9.35
C LEU A 126 0.94 16.40 9.07
N ASN A 127 -0.02 16.38 8.16
CA ASN A 127 -0.78 17.55 7.74
C ASN A 127 -2.28 17.28 7.95
N VAL A 128 -3.04 18.24 8.48
CA VAL A 128 -4.47 18.08 8.76
C VAL A 128 -5.28 19.07 7.93
N TRP A 129 -6.08 18.56 6.99
CA TRP A 129 -7.05 19.33 6.21
C TRP A 129 -8.41 19.25 6.89
N ALA A 130 -8.89 20.37 7.42
CA ALA A 130 -10.14 20.41 8.17
C ALA A 130 -11.06 21.53 7.67
N PRO A 131 -12.32 21.24 7.35
CA PRO A 131 -13.31 22.27 7.03
C PRO A 131 -13.44 23.31 8.13
N ALA A 132 -13.71 24.57 7.75
CA ALA A 132 -14.07 25.60 8.72
C ALA A 132 -15.31 25.13 9.52
N ASN A 133 -15.23 25.22 10.85
CA ASN A 133 -16.27 24.77 11.79
C ASN A 133 -16.52 23.25 11.85
N ALA A 134 -15.56 22.43 11.38
CA ALA A 134 -15.62 20.99 11.51
C ALA A 134 -15.99 20.57 12.95
N THR A 135 -17.02 19.74 13.07
CA THR A 135 -17.50 19.21 14.35
C THR A 135 -17.91 17.76 14.18
N ASN A 136 -17.20 16.87 14.88
CA ASN A 136 -17.45 15.43 14.88
C ASN A 136 -17.55 14.80 13.48
N LEU A 137 -16.73 15.25 12.53
CA LEU A 137 -16.70 14.73 11.16
C LEU A 137 -15.92 13.40 11.06
N PRO A 138 -16.26 12.47 10.17
CA PRO A 138 -15.37 11.34 9.85
C PRO A 138 -13.96 11.81 9.50
N VAL A 139 -12.98 10.93 9.70
CA VAL A 139 -11.57 11.21 9.44
C VAL A 139 -11.07 10.26 8.37
N LEU A 140 -10.50 10.80 7.31
CA LEU A 140 -9.66 10.07 6.37
C LEU A 140 -8.19 10.23 6.78
N VAL A 141 -7.42 9.15 6.82
CA VAL A 141 -5.96 9.21 6.97
C VAL A 141 -5.32 8.67 5.70
N TRP A 142 -4.61 9.51 4.96
CA TRP A 142 -3.91 9.16 3.74
C TRP A 142 -2.48 8.72 4.00
N ILE A 143 -2.13 7.54 3.48
CA ILE A 143 -0.81 6.94 3.47
C ILE A 143 -0.34 6.91 2.02
N HIS A 144 0.72 7.67 1.70
CA HIS A 144 1.21 7.77 0.33
C HIS A 144 1.87 6.46 -0.15
N GLY A 145 1.86 6.25 -1.47
CA GLY A 145 2.58 5.16 -2.14
C GLY A 145 4.05 5.43 -2.40
N GLY A 146 4.64 4.68 -3.34
CA GLY A 146 6.04 4.81 -3.76
C GLY A 146 6.96 3.66 -3.36
N GLY A 147 6.45 2.42 -3.39
CA GLY A 147 7.27 1.22 -3.21
C GLY A 147 8.06 1.14 -1.91
N TYR A 148 7.60 1.81 -0.85
CA TYR A 148 8.30 1.96 0.43
C TYR A 148 9.66 2.69 0.36
N GLY A 149 10.07 3.15 -0.82
CA GLY A 149 11.35 3.80 -1.06
C GLY A 149 11.26 5.27 -1.46
N ILE A 150 10.12 5.74 -1.97
CA ILE A 150 9.88 7.12 -2.40
C ILE A 150 8.49 7.60 -1.97
N GLY A 151 8.26 8.91 -1.97
CA GLY A 151 6.95 9.52 -1.74
C GLY A 151 6.96 10.61 -0.68
N PHE A 152 5.81 11.26 -0.50
CA PHE A 152 5.69 12.38 0.42
C PHE A 152 4.28 12.53 1.02
N GLY A 153 4.22 13.01 2.26
CA GLY A 153 2.99 13.30 3.01
C GLY A 153 2.33 14.64 2.65
N ARG A 154 2.57 15.19 1.46
CA ARG A 154 2.13 16.54 1.02
C ARG A 154 1.01 16.52 -0.02
N GLN A 155 0.31 15.40 -0.18
CA GLN A 155 -0.80 15.27 -1.13
C GLN A 155 -1.86 16.36 -0.86
N ASP A 156 -2.21 17.09 -1.92
CA ASP A 156 -3.31 18.06 -1.87
C ASP A 156 -4.64 17.32 -1.82
N MET A 157 -5.44 17.64 -0.81
CA MET A 157 -6.74 17.01 -0.54
C MET A 157 -7.93 17.90 -0.90
N SER A 158 -7.67 19.11 -1.42
CA SER A 158 -8.67 20.15 -1.64
C SER A 158 -9.82 19.69 -2.52
N GLU A 159 -9.50 19.12 -3.68
CA GLU A 159 -10.47 18.63 -4.65
C GLU A 159 -11.35 17.52 -4.07
N LEU A 160 -10.74 16.52 -3.41
CA LEU A 160 -11.48 15.42 -2.77
C LEU A 160 -12.44 15.92 -1.69
N ILE A 161 -12.00 16.90 -0.87
CA ILE A 161 -12.82 17.49 0.20
C ILE A 161 -13.95 18.34 -0.39
N ASN A 162 -13.66 19.18 -1.38
CA ASN A 162 -14.63 20.07 -2.00
C ASN A 162 -15.72 19.29 -2.75
N ASP A 163 -15.33 18.28 -3.51
CA ASP A 163 -16.27 17.43 -4.24
C ASP A 163 -17.13 16.56 -3.31
N ASN A 164 -16.84 16.52 -2.01
CA ASN A 164 -17.63 15.80 -1.02
C ASN A 164 -18.33 16.69 0.00
N ASP A 165 -18.56 17.95 -0.36
CA ASP A 165 -19.24 18.96 0.44
C ASP A 165 -18.58 19.17 1.81
N LYS A 166 -17.25 18.97 1.89
CA LYS A 166 -16.46 19.19 3.10
C LYS A 166 -16.96 18.35 4.30
N ARG A 167 -17.43 17.13 4.03
CA ARG A 167 -18.06 16.25 5.05
C ARG A 167 -17.09 15.40 5.87
N PHE A 168 -15.77 15.55 5.71
CA PHE A 168 -14.74 14.84 6.50
C PHE A 168 -13.47 15.67 6.69
N VAL A 169 -12.67 15.29 7.68
CA VAL A 169 -11.31 15.80 7.93
C VAL A 169 -10.31 14.83 7.29
N VAL A 170 -9.21 15.32 6.72
CA VAL A 170 -8.15 14.47 6.17
C VAL A 170 -6.85 14.68 6.93
N VAL A 171 -6.15 13.60 7.24
CA VAL A 171 -4.79 13.59 7.80
C VAL A 171 -3.86 12.95 6.80
N VAL A 172 -2.81 13.65 6.38
CA VAL A 172 -1.81 13.17 5.43
C VAL A 172 -0.52 12.95 6.19
N ILE A 173 0.01 11.72 6.20
CA ILE A 173 1.16 11.36 7.02
C ILE A 173 2.42 11.18 6.17
N GLN A 174 3.57 11.60 6.72
CA GLN A 174 4.89 11.19 6.25
C GLN A 174 5.39 10.03 7.11
N TYR A 175 6.07 9.03 6.52
CA TYR A 175 6.72 7.94 7.25
C TYR A 175 8.11 7.65 6.66
N ARG A 176 9.00 6.99 7.43
CA ARG A 176 10.36 6.65 6.95
C ARG A 176 10.31 5.67 5.77
N LEU A 177 11.22 5.87 4.82
CA LEU A 177 11.32 5.12 3.55
C LEU A 177 12.70 4.46 3.39
N GLY A 178 12.84 3.58 2.41
CA GLY A 178 14.10 2.94 2.03
C GLY A 178 14.80 2.27 3.21
N ALA A 179 16.13 2.37 3.26
CA ALA A 179 16.90 1.82 4.37
C ALA A 179 16.56 2.46 5.73
N PHE A 180 16.01 3.67 5.77
CA PHE A 180 15.68 4.33 7.04
C PHE A 180 14.41 3.75 7.68
N GLY A 181 13.46 3.29 6.85
CA GLY A 181 12.18 2.72 7.29
C GLY A 181 12.14 1.19 7.32
N PHE A 182 12.92 0.52 6.46
CA PHE A 182 12.73 -0.89 6.12
C PHE A 182 14.04 -1.69 6.01
N LEU A 183 15.13 -1.21 6.63
CA LEU A 183 16.35 -2.02 6.77
C LEU A 183 16.07 -3.22 7.67
N SER A 184 16.42 -4.41 7.21
CA SER A 184 16.10 -5.64 7.91
C SER A 184 17.26 -6.63 7.97
N SER A 185 17.50 -7.13 9.18
CA SER A 185 18.34 -8.30 9.47
C SER A 185 18.08 -8.71 10.93
N ALA A 186 18.64 -9.85 11.36
CA ALA A 186 18.68 -10.21 12.77
C ALA A 186 19.35 -9.12 13.64
N ASP A 187 20.36 -8.45 13.09
CA ASP A 187 21.09 -7.40 13.78
C ASP A 187 20.19 -6.18 14.07
N VAL A 188 19.49 -5.70 13.04
CA VAL A 188 18.53 -4.60 13.18
C VAL A 188 17.42 -4.97 14.16
N LYS A 189 16.85 -6.17 14.05
CA LYS A 189 15.76 -6.65 14.93
C LYS A 189 16.18 -6.68 16.40
N SER A 190 17.40 -7.14 16.68
CA SER A 190 17.89 -7.26 18.07
C SER A 190 18.17 -5.91 18.75
N ARG A 191 18.28 -4.82 17.98
CA ARG A 191 18.71 -3.50 18.48
C ARG A 191 17.80 -2.35 18.04
N GLY A 192 16.63 -2.65 17.48
CA GLY A 192 15.73 -1.69 16.85
C GLY A 192 14.49 -2.37 16.25
N ALA A 193 14.02 -1.87 15.11
CA ALA A 193 12.82 -2.32 14.42
C ALA A 193 13.06 -2.41 12.90
N VAL A 194 12.71 -3.55 12.32
CA VAL A 194 12.87 -3.87 10.89
C VAL A 194 11.76 -3.32 9.99
N ASN A 195 10.62 -2.96 10.58
CA ASN A 195 9.47 -2.33 9.92
C ASN A 195 9.20 -0.92 10.47
N ALA A 196 10.27 -0.16 10.72
CA ALA A 196 10.19 1.16 11.36
C ALA A 196 9.21 2.11 10.65
N GLY A 197 9.14 2.07 9.32
CA GLY A 197 8.15 2.83 8.53
C GLY A 197 6.69 2.44 8.80
N LEU A 198 6.37 1.16 9.01
CA LEU A 198 5.01 0.75 9.40
C LEU A 198 4.68 1.18 10.84
N LEU A 199 5.68 1.15 11.73
CA LEU A 199 5.50 1.61 13.10
C LEU A 199 5.29 3.14 13.15
N ASP A 200 5.94 3.91 12.27
CA ASP A 200 5.69 5.34 12.08
C ASP A 200 4.23 5.62 11.72
N GLN A 201 3.69 4.85 10.77
CA GLN A 201 2.28 4.97 10.37
C GLN A 201 1.34 4.60 11.53
N ALA A 202 1.62 3.50 12.25
CA ALA A 202 0.84 3.09 13.42
C ALA A 202 0.85 4.15 14.52
N PHE A 203 1.99 4.82 14.73
CA PHE A 203 2.13 5.90 15.70
C PHE A 203 1.36 7.15 15.28
N ALA A 204 1.37 7.50 13.99
CA ALA A 204 0.54 8.56 13.44
C ALA A 204 -0.97 8.26 13.60
N LEU A 205 -1.40 7.00 13.43
CA LEU A 205 -2.78 6.60 13.75
C LEU A 205 -3.09 6.76 15.24
N GLY A 206 -2.15 6.41 16.12
CA GLY A 206 -2.26 6.71 17.55
C GLY A 206 -2.42 8.21 17.85
N TRP A 207 -1.68 9.06 17.14
CA TRP A 207 -1.82 10.52 17.20
C TRP A 207 -3.22 10.97 16.76
N VAL A 208 -3.75 10.40 15.66
CA VAL A 208 -5.12 10.69 15.19
C VAL A 208 -6.14 10.34 16.27
N LYS A 209 -6.04 9.17 16.90
CA LYS A 209 -6.95 8.79 17.99
C LYS A 209 -6.91 9.78 19.14
N GLU A 210 -5.73 10.27 19.51
CA GLU A 210 -5.56 11.17 20.64
C GLU A 210 -6.00 12.60 20.33
N HIS A 211 -5.69 13.11 19.14
CA HIS A 211 -5.69 14.54 18.87
C HIS A 211 -6.68 15.02 17.81
N ILE A 212 -7.19 14.16 16.92
CA ILE A 212 -7.96 14.64 15.75
C ILE A 212 -9.24 15.39 16.11
N CYS A 213 -9.80 15.12 17.28
CA CYS A 213 -10.99 15.81 17.78
C CYS A 213 -10.76 17.31 18.04
N LYS A 214 -9.50 17.74 18.21
CA LYS A 214 -9.11 19.15 18.29
C LYS A 214 -9.32 19.88 16.96
N PHE A 215 -9.31 19.14 15.86
CA PHE A 215 -9.51 19.61 14.48
C PHE A 215 -10.94 19.34 13.98
N GLY A 216 -11.87 18.96 14.87
CA GLY A 216 -13.25 18.67 14.51
C GLY A 216 -13.50 17.26 13.99
N GLY A 217 -12.50 16.38 13.99
CA GLY A 217 -12.64 14.98 13.57
C GLY A 217 -13.19 14.06 14.66
N ASP A 218 -13.93 13.04 14.27
CA ASP A 218 -14.45 11.97 15.11
C ASP A 218 -13.46 10.79 15.10
N ARG A 219 -12.70 10.66 16.19
CA ARG A 219 -11.73 9.57 16.37
C ARG A 219 -12.35 8.16 16.33
N LYS A 220 -13.68 8.02 16.38
CA LYS A 220 -14.40 6.74 16.29
C LYS A 220 -14.87 6.40 14.88
N ARG A 221 -14.66 7.29 13.91
CA ARG A 221 -15.00 7.12 12.50
C ARG A 221 -13.77 7.44 11.66
N VAL A 222 -12.78 6.56 11.73
CA VAL A 222 -11.50 6.72 11.03
C VAL A 222 -11.45 5.73 9.86
N THR A 223 -11.22 6.26 8.67
CA THR A 223 -10.91 5.49 7.46
C THR A 223 -9.44 5.71 7.11
N ILE A 224 -8.64 4.64 6.98
CA ILE A 224 -7.28 4.77 6.44
C ILE A 224 -7.32 4.47 4.94
N ALA A 225 -6.56 5.21 4.14
CA ALA A 225 -6.52 5.06 2.70
C ALA A 225 -5.10 5.16 2.17
N GLY A 226 -4.82 4.47 1.08
CA GLY A 226 -3.55 4.62 0.37
C GLY A 226 -3.62 4.07 -1.04
N GLU A 227 -2.58 4.37 -1.80
CA GLU A 227 -2.35 3.86 -3.16
C GLU A 227 -0.99 3.16 -3.22
N SER A 228 -0.83 2.13 -4.06
CA SER A 228 0.44 1.41 -4.23
C SER A 228 0.97 0.89 -2.88
N ALA A 229 2.20 1.24 -2.49
CA ALA A 229 2.77 0.92 -1.18
C ALA A 229 1.99 1.51 0.01
N GLY A 230 1.21 2.57 -0.21
CA GLY A 230 0.26 3.10 0.76
C GLY A 230 -0.95 2.18 0.92
N ALA A 231 -1.47 1.60 -0.17
CA ALA A 231 -2.49 0.56 -0.12
C ALA A 231 -1.96 -0.76 0.47
N GLY A 232 -0.69 -1.09 0.20
CA GLY A 232 0.02 -2.17 0.87
C GLY A 232 0.17 -1.92 2.37
N SER A 233 0.49 -0.69 2.78
CA SER A 233 0.49 -0.25 4.18
C SER A 233 -0.89 -0.39 4.84
N VAL A 234 -1.96 0.02 4.14
CA VAL A 234 -3.34 -0.20 4.59
C VAL A 234 -3.61 -1.69 4.80
N MET A 235 -3.24 -2.54 3.85
CA MET A 235 -3.34 -4.00 3.98
C MET A 235 -2.55 -4.52 5.19
N TYR A 236 -1.31 -4.07 5.42
CA TYR A 236 -0.54 -4.46 6.60
C TYR A 236 -1.19 -4.01 7.90
N HIS A 237 -1.81 -2.83 7.94
CA HIS A 237 -2.60 -2.39 9.09
C HIS A 237 -3.85 -3.26 9.29
N ASN A 238 -4.49 -3.72 8.22
CA ASN A 238 -5.55 -4.73 8.31
C ASN A 238 -5.03 -6.06 8.88
N LEU A 239 -3.81 -6.48 8.53
CA LEU A 239 -3.24 -7.75 8.98
C LEU A 239 -2.49 -7.66 10.33
N ALA A 240 -2.20 -6.45 10.80
CA ALA A 240 -1.34 -6.21 11.95
C ALA A 240 -1.76 -7.00 13.19
N ALA A 241 -0.78 -7.59 13.87
CA ALA A 241 -0.98 -8.39 15.08
C ALA A 241 -2.08 -9.45 14.89
N ASP A 242 -2.01 -10.22 13.81
CA ASP A 242 -2.94 -11.30 13.50
C ASP A 242 -4.41 -10.87 13.33
N GLY A 243 -4.68 -9.60 13.01
CA GLY A 243 -6.05 -9.08 12.92
C GLY A 243 -6.75 -8.93 14.28
N THR A 244 -6.01 -8.92 15.38
CA THR A 244 -6.57 -8.91 16.75
C THR A 244 -6.81 -7.50 17.31
N LEU A 245 -6.44 -6.45 16.59
CA LEU A 245 -6.63 -5.07 17.02
C LEU A 245 -8.07 -4.57 16.80
N GLY A 246 -8.87 -5.27 16.00
CA GLY A 246 -10.26 -4.91 15.70
C GLY A 246 -10.33 -3.52 15.09
N THR A 247 -11.09 -2.61 15.72
CA THR A 247 -11.23 -1.22 15.27
C THR A 247 -10.47 -0.21 16.14
N LEU A 248 -9.42 -0.66 16.83
CA LEU A 248 -8.69 0.17 17.80
C LEU A 248 -8.13 1.45 17.17
N LEU A 249 -7.48 1.32 16.01
CA LEU A 249 -6.83 2.43 15.30
C LEU A 249 -7.69 3.01 14.17
N PHE A 250 -8.52 2.20 13.51
CA PHE A 250 -9.38 2.62 12.41
C PHE A 250 -10.61 1.72 12.28
N ASN A 251 -11.63 2.16 11.54
CA ASN A 251 -12.87 1.44 11.31
C ASN A 251 -12.93 0.89 9.89
N ASN A 252 -12.62 1.71 8.89
CA ASN A 252 -12.72 1.34 7.49
C ASN A 252 -11.38 1.55 6.79
N THR A 253 -11.23 0.91 5.62
CA THR A 253 -10.02 1.04 4.81
C THR A 253 -10.34 1.28 3.34
N ILE A 254 -9.50 2.05 2.65
CA ILE A 254 -9.50 2.17 1.19
C ILE A 254 -8.12 1.74 0.68
N ALA A 255 -8.08 0.80 -0.24
CA ALA A 255 -6.85 0.25 -0.78
C ALA A 255 -6.89 0.30 -2.31
N ALA A 256 -6.23 1.30 -2.89
CA ALA A 256 -6.11 1.48 -4.33
C ALA A 256 -4.80 0.88 -4.84
N SER A 257 -4.86 -0.11 -5.73
CA SER A 257 -3.70 -0.78 -6.31
C SER A 257 -2.74 -1.32 -5.25
N ASN A 258 -3.22 -2.25 -4.42
CA ASN A 258 -2.44 -2.86 -3.33
C ASN A 258 -1.06 -3.36 -3.76
N TYR A 259 0.02 -2.64 -3.43
CA TYR A 259 1.38 -3.11 -3.72
C TYR A 259 1.81 -4.20 -2.73
N LEU A 260 1.91 -5.44 -3.22
CA LEU A 260 2.38 -6.59 -2.45
C LEU A 260 3.75 -7.05 -2.99
N PRO A 261 4.87 -6.56 -2.43
CA PRO A 261 6.19 -7.08 -2.76
C PRO A 261 6.41 -8.47 -2.13
N TYR A 262 7.59 -9.01 -2.36
CA TYR A 262 7.98 -10.28 -1.78
C TYR A 262 8.23 -10.18 -0.25
N HIS A 263 7.56 -11.02 0.53
CA HIS A 263 7.60 -11.02 2.00
C HIS A 263 8.59 -12.04 2.55
N TYR A 264 9.77 -11.54 2.92
CA TYR A 264 10.76 -12.33 3.63
C TYR A 264 10.55 -12.26 5.14
N LYS A 265 10.96 -13.31 5.85
CA LYS A 265 11.25 -13.18 7.29
C LYS A 265 12.40 -12.20 7.48
N TYR A 266 12.36 -11.39 8.54
CA TYR A 266 13.30 -10.29 8.77
C TYR A 266 14.79 -10.69 8.71
N ASP A 267 15.12 -11.91 9.11
CA ASP A 267 16.48 -12.48 9.16
C ASP A 267 16.78 -13.46 8.01
N ALA A 268 15.88 -13.59 7.04
CA ALA A 268 16.14 -14.39 5.86
C ALA A 268 17.37 -13.89 5.08
N GLU A 269 17.91 -14.75 4.21
CA GLU A 269 19.13 -14.45 3.45
C GLU A 269 19.00 -13.16 2.63
N TYR A 270 17.84 -12.95 2.00
CA TYR A 270 17.62 -11.85 1.07
C TYR A 270 17.66 -10.45 1.73
N PRO A 271 16.84 -10.14 2.77
CA PRO A 271 16.98 -8.89 3.51
C PRO A 271 18.37 -8.75 4.17
N THR A 272 18.94 -9.85 4.70
CA THR A 272 20.26 -9.84 5.32
C THR A 272 21.38 -9.49 4.34
N LYS A 273 21.33 -9.97 3.09
CA LYS A 273 22.29 -9.63 2.04
C LYS A 273 22.23 -8.14 1.70
N ARG A 274 21.03 -7.56 1.63
CA ARG A 274 20.82 -6.14 1.39
C ARG A 274 21.27 -5.27 2.56
N TYR A 275 21.05 -5.72 3.80
CA TYR A 275 21.64 -5.11 5.00
C TYR A 275 23.17 -5.04 4.93
N ARG A 276 23.82 -6.14 4.55
CA ARG A 276 25.29 -6.18 4.40
C ARG A 276 25.78 -5.28 3.27
N ALA A 277 25.11 -5.28 2.12
CA ALA A 277 25.46 -4.40 0.99
C ALA A 277 25.29 -2.92 1.34
N PHE A 278 24.23 -2.57 2.08
CA PHE A 278 24.02 -1.24 2.61
C PHE A 278 25.14 -0.84 3.58
N ALA A 279 25.47 -1.71 4.54
CA ALA A 279 26.55 -1.48 5.49
C ALA A 279 27.93 -1.34 4.81
N GLU A 280 28.20 -2.14 3.78
CA GLU A 280 29.41 -2.03 2.98
C GLU A 280 29.49 -0.68 2.26
N LYS A 281 28.42 -0.28 1.56
CA LYS A 281 28.35 1.01 0.85
C LYS A 281 28.40 2.22 1.79
N ALA A 282 27.96 2.07 3.03
CA ALA A 282 28.11 3.08 4.09
C ALA A 282 29.52 3.08 4.73
N GLY A 283 30.40 2.13 4.37
CA GLY A 283 31.73 1.98 4.94
C GLY A 283 31.70 1.47 6.39
N CYS A 284 30.86 0.47 6.68
CA CYS A 284 30.69 -0.17 7.98
C CYS A 284 30.95 -1.68 7.99
N SER A 285 31.36 -2.28 6.86
CA SER A 285 31.60 -3.74 6.73
C SER A 285 32.71 -4.27 7.62
N ALA A 286 33.74 -3.46 7.90
CA ALA A 286 34.87 -3.83 8.77
C ALA A 286 34.63 -3.51 10.27
N SER A 287 33.46 -2.99 10.64
CA SER A 287 33.16 -2.64 12.02
C SER A 287 32.82 -3.90 12.84
N ASN A 288 33.41 -4.03 14.02
CA ASN A 288 32.99 -5.03 15.02
C ASN A 288 31.57 -4.79 15.53
N ASP A 289 31.08 -3.55 15.42
CA ASP A 289 29.69 -3.19 15.66
C ASP A 289 29.13 -2.42 14.46
N THR A 290 28.49 -3.14 13.54
CA THR A 290 27.93 -2.57 12.31
C THR A 290 26.82 -1.56 12.59
N MET A 291 25.88 -1.83 13.51
CA MET A 291 24.79 -0.88 13.81
C MET A 291 25.30 0.39 14.49
N ALA A 292 26.25 0.30 15.41
CA ALA A 292 26.85 1.51 16.00
C ALA A 292 27.57 2.34 14.94
N CYS A 293 28.32 1.69 14.05
CA CYS A 293 28.94 2.36 12.90
C CYS A 293 27.88 3.06 12.03
N LEU A 294 26.81 2.36 11.66
CA LEU A 294 25.72 2.89 10.85
C LEU A 294 25.02 4.09 11.52
N ARG A 295 24.74 4.01 12.82
CA ARG A 295 24.15 5.13 13.59
C ARG A 295 25.07 6.34 13.66
N GLY A 296 26.38 6.15 13.62
CA GLY A 296 27.38 7.21 13.61
C GLY A 296 27.65 7.86 12.24
N LYS A 297 27.08 7.35 11.14
CA LYS A 297 27.32 7.91 9.80
C LYS A 297 26.55 9.21 9.58
N ASP A 298 27.13 10.09 8.76
CA ASP A 298 26.42 11.22 8.20
C ASP A 298 25.17 10.75 7.41
N SER A 299 24.10 11.54 7.45
CA SER A 299 22.84 11.20 6.80
C SER A 299 23.05 10.94 5.31
N MET A 300 23.74 11.85 4.61
CA MET A 300 23.93 11.77 3.16
C MET A 300 24.67 10.49 2.75
N ILE A 301 25.65 10.04 3.54
CA ILE A 301 26.33 8.75 3.30
C ILE A 301 25.34 7.59 3.31
N LEU A 302 24.43 7.57 4.30
CA LEU A 302 23.39 6.53 4.38
C LEU A 302 22.37 6.65 3.24
N GLN A 303 22.00 7.87 2.82
CA GLN A 303 21.09 8.06 1.67
C GLN A 303 21.71 7.53 0.37
N LEU A 304 22.98 7.86 0.11
CA LEU A 304 23.73 7.34 -1.03
C LEU A 304 23.87 5.81 -0.98
N ALA A 305 24.16 5.23 0.19
CA ALA A 305 24.23 3.78 0.36
C ALA A 305 22.86 3.11 0.10
N SER A 306 21.76 3.72 0.56
CA SER A 306 20.40 3.24 0.31
C SER A 306 20.04 3.28 -1.18
N ALA A 307 20.35 4.38 -1.86
CA ALA A 307 20.10 4.55 -3.30
C ALA A 307 20.93 3.56 -4.13
N ASN A 308 22.24 3.43 -3.85
CA ASN A 308 23.13 2.51 -4.56
C ASN A 308 22.77 1.04 -4.33
N THR A 309 22.30 0.68 -3.13
CA THR A 309 21.79 -0.68 -2.89
C THR A 309 20.52 -0.94 -3.70
N THR A 310 19.66 0.07 -3.83
CA THR A 310 18.43 -0.01 -4.63
C THR A 310 18.72 -0.12 -6.13
N SER A 311 19.67 0.66 -6.67
CA SER A 311 19.98 0.63 -8.11
C SER A 311 20.52 -0.72 -8.61
N GLU A 312 20.99 -1.58 -7.72
CA GLU A 312 21.48 -2.94 -8.02
C GLU A 312 20.38 -4.01 -7.97
N GLN A 313 19.13 -3.63 -7.69
CA GLN A 313 18.00 -4.57 -7.70
C GLN A 313 17.48 -4.81 -9.12
N ILE A 314 16.60 -5.80 -9.26
CA ILE A 314 15.92 -6.08 -10.53
C ILE A 314 15.06 -4.89 -10.95
N TYR A 315 14.85 -4.75 -12.26
CA TYR A 315 14.17 -3.58 -12.84
C TYR A 315 12.86 -3.23 -12.13
N GLY A 316 12.69 -1.96 -11.77
CA GLY A 316 11.44 -1.47 -11.17
C GLY A 316 11.19 -1.96 -9.74
N ARG A 317 12.20 -2.42 -9.01
CA ARG A 317 12.10 -2.82 -7.59
C ARG A 317 12.93 -1.92 -6.67
N TRP A 318 12.58 -1.97 -5.40
CA TRP A 318 13.36 -1.38 -4.30
C TRP A 318 14.14 -2.45 -3.54
N ALA A 319 15.14 -2.01 -2.77
CA ALA A 319 15.91 -2.91 -1.91
C ALA A 319 15.25 -3.15 -0.55
N PHE A 320 14.44 -2.23 -0.05
CA PHE A 320 13.98 -2.25 1.33
C PHE A 320 12.46 -2.24 1.35
N ASP A 321 11.89 -3.40 1.71
CA ASP A 321 10.46 -3.67 1.73
C ASP A 321 10.06 -4.15 3.14
N PRO A 322 8.76 -4.10 3.50
CA PRO A 322 8.24 -4.71 4.71
C PRO A 322 8.58 -6.20 4.83
N VAL A 323 8.89 -6.64 6.05
CA VAL A 323 9.26 -8.03 6.37
C VAL A 323 8.33 -8.64 7.42
N LEU A 324 8.28 -9.97 7.50
CA LEU A 324 7.67 -10.64 8.65
C LEU A 324 8.58 -10.44 9.86
N ASP A 325 8.08 -9.79 10.90
CA ASP A 325 8.83 -9.38 12.09
C ASP A 325 8.39 -10.10 13.37
N ASP A 326 7.51 -11.10 13.25
CA ASP A 326 6.92 -11.91 14.33
C ASP A 326 6.14 -11.10 15.39
N VAL A 327 5.92 -9.79 15.16
CA VAL A 327 5.22 -8.89 16.10
C VAL A 327 4.05 -8.21 15.41
N TYR A 328 4.36 -7.34 14.45
CA TYR A 328 3.40 -6.56 13.70
C TYR A 328 2.89 -7.36 12.51
N LEU A 329 3.80 -7.98 11.75
CA LEU A 329 3.52 -8.88 10.65
C LEU A 329 4.07 -10.28 10.98
N LYS A 330 3.17 -11.23 11.23
CA LYS A 330 3.51 -12.56 11.77
C LYS A 330 3.38 -13.70 10.77
N SER A 331 2.68 -13.47 9.68
CA SER A 331 2.41 -14.48 8.65
C SER A 331 2.37 -13.81 7.30
N LEU A 332 2.57 -14.59 6.24
CA LEU A 332 2.44 -14.11 4.87
C LEU A 332 1.05 -13.50 4.65
N PRO A 333 0.94 -12.28 4.10
CA PRO A 333 -0.34 -11.67 3.77
C PRO A 333 -1.26 -12.58 2.96
N SER A 334 -0.74 -13.27 1.94
CA SER A 334 -1.50 -14.24 1.14
C SER A 334 -2.16 -15.32 1.98
N GLN A 335 -1.48 -15.82 3.01
CA GLN A 335 -1.99 -16.87 3.90
C GLN A 335 -2.97 -16.29 4.92
N GLN A 336 -2.64 -15.17 5.55
CA GLN A 336 -3.47 -14.60 6.61
C GLN A 336 -4.83 -14.11 6.07
N MET A 337 -4.87 -13.53 4.86
CA MET A 337 -6.12 -13.08 4.24
C MET A 337 -7.11 -14.24 4.02
N THR A 338 -6.65 -15.45 3.67
CA THR A 338 -7.52 -16.63 3.54
C THR A 338 -8.18 -17.04 4.85
N GLN A 339 -7.54 -16.74 5.97
CA GLN A 339 -8.04 -17.02 7.31
C GLN A 339 -9.01 -15.93 7.81
N LYS A 340 -9.24 -14.88 7.01
CA LYS A 340 -10.15 -13.76 7.32
C LYS A 340 -9.81 -13.04 8.63
N ARG A 341 -8.53 -13.10 9.02
CA ARG A 341 -7.98 -12.48 10.22
C ARG A 341 -7.54 -11.05 9.92
N VAL A 342 -8.51 -10.13 9.94
CA VAL A 342 -8.31 -8.72 9.58
C VAL A 342 -8.90 -7.74 10.62
N ASN A 343 -8.18 -6.64 10.85
CA ASN A 343 -8.60 -5.43 11.56
C ASN A 343 -9.47 -4.55 10.66
N GLY A 344 -10.36 -3.75 11.28
CA GLY A 344 -11.35 -2.92 10.57
C GLY A 344 -12.61 -3.70 10.17
N ASP A 345 -13.70 -2.97 9.92
CA ASP A 345 -15.03 -3.51 9.64
C ASP A 345 -15.33 -3.59 8.15
N ARG A 346 -14.80 -2.63 7.37
CA ARG A 346 -15.13 -2.47 5.96
C ARG A 346 -13.95 -2.05 5.12
N ILE A 347 -13.96 -2.44 3.86
CA ILE A 347 -12.94 -2.06 2.90
C ILE A 347 -13.52 -1.67 1.53
N LEU A 348 -12.96 -0.63 0.92
CA LEU A 348 -13.10 -0.35 -0.51
C LEU A 348 -11.76 -0.66 -1.18
N VAL A 349 -11.74 -1.62 -2.09
CA VAL A 349 -10.54 -2.07 -2.78
C VAL A 349 -10.64 -1.70 -4.25
N GLY A 350 -9.54 -1.34 -4.89
CA GLY A 350 -9.50 -1.34 -6.33
C GLY A 350 -8.13 -1.54 -6.93
N ASN A 351 -8.08 -1.65 -8.24
CA ASN A 351 -6.87 -1.76 -9.04
C ASN A 351 -7.05 -1.03 -10.38
N ASN A 352 -5.95 -0.65 -11.01
CA ASN A 352 -5.96 -0.11 -12.36
C ASN A 352 -5.93 -1.27 -13.37
N ALA A 353 -6.44 -1.05 -14.58
CA ALA A 353 -6.50 -2.09 -15.59
C ALA A 353 -5.12 -2.54 -16.09
N ASN A 354 -4.12 -1.65 -16.03
CA ASN A 354 -2.79 -1.87 -16.58
C ASN A 354 -1.68 -1.52 -15.57
N GLU A 355 -1.58 -2.29 -14.48
CA GLU A 355 -0.66 -2.02 -13.36
C GLU A 355 0.83 -2.26 -13.68
N GLY A 356 1.12 -3.28 -14.50
CA GLY A 356 2.49 -3.76 -14.72
C GLY A 356 3.48 -2.90 -15.52
N PRO A 357 3.09 -1.96 -16.41
CA PRO A 357 4.02 -1.27 -17.31
C PRO A 357 5.26 -0.65 -16.67
N THR A 358 5.11 -0.09 -15.46
CA THR A 358 6.21 0.54 -14.71
C THR A 358 7.23 -0.46 -14.18
N PHE A 359 6.81 -1.70 -14.01
CA PHE A 359 7.51 -2.75 -13.29
C PHE A 359 8.08 -3.82 -14.21
N THR A 360 7.98 -3.62 -15.53
CA THR A 360 8.41 -4.59 -16.53
C THR A 360 9.51 -4.00 -17.40
N PRO A 361 10.67 -4.68 -17.54
CA PRO A 361 11.73 -4.21 -18.41
C PRO A 361 11.31 -4.29 -19.88
N ARG A 362 11.63 -3.25 -20.65
CA ARG A 362 11.20 -3.12 -22.04
C ARG A 362 11.98 -3.98 -23.03
N THR A 363 12.96 -4.73 -22.54
CA THR A 363 13.84 -5.60 -23.33
C THR A 363 13.27 -7.01 -23.52
N ILE A 364 12.10 -7.33 -22.96
CA ILE A 364 11.45 -8.65 -23.11
C ILE A 364 10.79 -8.73 -24.48
N ASN A 365 11.43 -9.43 -25.42
CA ASN A 365 10.96 -9.57 -26.80
C ASN A 365 10.56 -11.02 -27.13
N THR A 366 11.21 -11.99 -26.50
CA THR A 366 11.02 -13.42 -26.72
C THR A 366 10.53 -14.13 -25.46
N GLU A 367 10.02 -15.36 -25.60
CA GLU A 367 9.65 -16.17 -24.44
C GLU A 367 10.89 -16.54 -23.60
N ALA A 368 12.06 -16.66 -24.21
CA ALA A 368 13.31 -16.89 -23.48
C ALA A 368 13.65 -15.70 -22.58
N ASP A 369 13.55 -14.46 -23.09
CA ASP A 369 13.75 -13.25 -22.29
C ASP A 369 12.77 -13.20 -21.11
N LEU A 370 11.50 -13.54 -21.36
CA LEU A 370 10.47 -13.61 -20.33
C LEU A 370 10.81 -14.64 -19.26
N LYS A 371 11.18 -15.86 -19.63
CA LYS A 371 11.56 -16.93 -18.68
C LYS A 371 12.76 -16.53 -17.82
N THR A 372 13.79 -15.95 -18.44
CA THR A 372 14.96 -15.44 -17.71
C THR A 372 14.58 -14.35 -16.73
N TRP A 373 13.74 -13.39 -17.14
CA TRP A 373 13.29 -12.33 -16.25
C TRP A 373 12.38 -12.85 -15.12
N LEU A 374 11.45 -13.78 -15.39
CA LEU A 374 10.59 -14.37 -14.36
C LEU A 374 11.38 -15.12 -13.30
N GLN A 375 12.49 -15.76 -13.66
CA GLN A 375 13.38 -16.40 -12.68
C GLN A 375 14.06 -15.37 -11.76
N LEU A 376 14.33 -14.16 -12.25
CA LEU A 376 14.87 -13.06 -11.44
C LEU A 376 13.79 -12.43 -10.56
N GLU A 377 12.60 -12.24 -11.10
CA GLU A 377 11.43 -11.68 -10.40
C GLU A 377 10.93 -12.60 -9.29
N PHE A 378 10.88 -13.91 -9.56
CA PHE A 378 10.42 -14.94 -8.64
C PHE A 378 11.54 -15.95 -8.38
N PRO A 379 12.55 -15.61 -7.57
CA PRO A 379 13.76 -16.42 -7.41
C PRO A 379 13.52 -17.83 -6.85
N ASN A 380 12.40 -18.03 -6.14
CA ASN A 380 12.03 -19.33 -5.58
C ASN A 380 11.24 -20.22 -6.56
N PHE A 381 10.90 -19.73 -7.76
CA PHE A 381 10.23 -20.54 -8.75
C PHE A 381 11.14 -21.62 -9.30
N GLN A 382 10.59 -22.83 -9.36
CA GLN A 382 11.15 -23.91 -10.16
C GLN A 382 10.82 -23.66 -11.64
N PRO A 383 11.62 -24.18 -12.58
CA PRO A 383 11.33 -24.05 -14.01
C PRO A 383 9.92 -24.53 -14.38
N SER A 384 9.43 -25.61 -13.76
CA SER A 384 8.05 -26.09 -13.96
C SER A 384 6.99 -25.11 -13.50
N THR A 385 7.23 -24.35 -12.43
CA THR A 385 6.33 -23.30 -11.95
C THR A 385 6.28 -22.14 -12.94
N ILE A 386 7.41 -21.76 -13.55
CA ILE A 386 7.44 -20.76 -14.62
C ILE A 386 6.55 -21.22 -15.79
N GLU A 387 6.67 -22.47 -16.24
CA GLU A 387 5.80 -23.00 -17.30
C GLU A 387 4.31 -22.98 -16.93
N GLN A 388 3.97 -23.24 -15.66
CA GLN A 388 2.59 -23.13 -15.17
C GLN A 388 2.09 -21.67 -15.23
N VAL A 389 2.90 -20.71 -14.80
CA VAL A 389 2.57 -19.27 -14.87
C VAL A 389 2.33 -18.84 -16.33
N LEU A 390 3.21 -19.29 -17.23
CA LEU A 390 3.07 -19.06 -18.66
C LEU A 390 1.79 -19.70 -19.21
N THR A 391 1.48 -20.93 -18.82
CA THR A 391 0.25 -21.63 -19.24
C THR A 391 -1.01 -20.90 -18.74
N ALA A 392 -0.98 -20.38 -17.52
CA ALA A 392 -2.09 -19.59 -16.95
C ALA A 392 -2.25 -18.22 -17.62
N ASN A 393 -1.18 -17.69 -18.25
CA ASN A 393 -1.16 -16.40 -18.92
C ASN A 393 -0.77 -16.56 -20.41
N PRO A 394 -1.60 -17.18 -21.26
CA PRO A 394 -1.28 -17.33 -22.67
C PRO A 394 -1.28 -15.97 -23.38
N THR A 395 -0.48 -15.82 -24.44
CA THR A 395 -0.53 -14.66 -25.34
C THR A 395 -0.92 -15.10 -26.75
N ARG A 396 -1.86 -14.39 -27.37
CA ARG A 396 -2.38 -14.67 -28.73
C ARG A 396 -1.85 -13.69 -29.78
N THR A 397 -1.03 -12.73 -29.39
CA THR A 397 -0.54 -11.66 -30.27
C THR A 397 0.97 -11.76 -30.48
N GLY A 398 1.43 -11.28 -31.63
CA GLY A 398 2.86 -11.10 -31.90
C GLY A 398 3.40 -9.77 -31.35
N ALA A 399 4.72 -9.61 -31.33
CA ALA A 399 5.39 -8.41 -30.81
C ALA A 399 4.97 -7.09 -31.51
N ASN A 400 4.50 -7.15 -32.76
CA ASN A 400 4.13 -6.00 -33.58
C ASN A 400 2.61 -5.85 -33.79
N ALA A 401 1.79 -6.50 -32.94
CA ALA A 401 0.34 -6.33 -33.03
C ALA A 401 -0.08 -4.88 -32.73
N SER A 402 -1.28 -4.50 -33.18
CA SER A 402 -1.84 -3.18 -32.86
C SER A 402 -2.10 -3.07 -31.36
N ARG A 403 -1.68 -1.94 -30.76
CA ARG A 403 -1.84 -1.65 -29.34
C ARG A 403 -3.09 -0.83 -29.10
N PHE A 404 -3.89 -1.23 -28.13
CA PHE A 404 -5.14 -0.56 -27.75
C PHE A 404 -5.55 -0.96 -26.33
N GLU A 405 -6.51 -0.22 -25.77
CA GLU A 405 -7.11 -0.57 -24.49
C GLU A 405 -8.11 -1.70 -24.63
N THR A 406 -7.98 -2.69 -23.75
CA THR A 406 -8.96 -3.76 -23.62
C THR A 406 -10.25 -3.22 -23.01
N ASP A 407 -11.39 -3.70 -23.51
CA ASP A 407 -12.70 -3.46 -22.89
C ASP A 407 -13.02 -4.47 -21.79
N GLY A 408 -12.14 -5.47 -21.59
CA GLY A 408 -12.29 -6.59 -20.67
C GLY A 408 -13.31 -7.65 -21.09
N LEU A 409 -13.98 -7.46 -22.23
CA LEU A 409 -15.09 -8.28 -22.72
C LEU A 409 -14.77 -9.01 -24.03
N SER A 410 -13.89 -8.46 -24.86
CA SER A 410 -13.55 -9.01 -26.17
C SER A 410 -12.56 -10.19 -26.07
N ALA A 411 -12.40 -10.92 -27.18
CA ALA A 411 -11.50 -12.07 -27.23
C ALA A 411 -10.02 -11.69 -26.97
N LEU A 412 -9.61 -10.46 -27.28
CA LEU A 412 -8.30 -9.91 -26.92
C LEU A 412 -8.45 -9.08 -25.64
N THR A 413 -7.73 -9.49 -24.60
CA THR A 413 -7.82 -8.92 -23.24
C THR A 413 -6.47 -8.33 -22.82
N ALA A 414 -6.36 -7.84 -21.58
CA ALA A 414 -5.10 -7.38 -20.97
C ALA A 414 -3.97 -8.44 -21.01
N LEU A 415 -4.31 -9.73 -21.15
CA LEU A 415 -3.33 -10.80 -21.37
C LEU A 415 -2.61 -10.69 -22.71
N ASP A 416 -3.33 -10.21 -23.72
CA ASP A 416 -2.93 -10.25 -25.12
C ASP A 416 -2.36 -8.90 -25.57
N VAL A 417 -2.95 -7.80 -25.10
CA VAL A 417 -2.62 -6.44 -25.55
C VAL A 417 -2.96 -5.39 -24.48
N SER A 418 -2.16 -4.33 -24.45
CA SER A 418 -2.50 -3.03 -23.86
C SER A 418 -2.00 -1.90 -24.78
N PRO A 419 -2.21 -0.62 -24.44
CA PRO A 419 -1.58 0.46 -25.19
C PRO A 419 -0.06 0.48 -25.12
N GLU A 420 0.54 -0.26 -24.19
CA GLU A 420 1.98 -0.28 -23.96
C GLU A 420 2.69 -1.45 -24.63
N GLY A 421 2.04 -2.61 -24.63
CA GLY A 421 2.69 -3.86 -24.97
C GLY A 421 1.77 -4.81 -25.74
N THR A 422 2.41 -5.69 -26.51
CA THR A 422 1.83 -6.85 -27.18
C THR A 422 2.78 -8.03 -27.06
N GLY A 423 2.33 -9.25 -27.36
CA GLY A 423 3.15 -10.46 -27.29
C GLY A 423 3.76 -10.69 -25.90
N GLN A 424 5.05 -11.04 -25.85
CA GLN A 424 5.73 -11.42 -24.61
C GLN A 424 5.93 -10.23 -23.65
N LEU A 425 6.07 -9.01 -24.17
CA LEU A 425 6.12 -7.82 -23.32
C LEU A 425 4.80 -7.63 -22.58
N GLN A 426 3.66 -7.75 -23.28
CA GLN A 426 2.36 -7.64 -22.60
C GLN A 426 2.13 -8.77 -21.61
N ARG A 427 2.54 -9.99 -21.97
CA ARG A 427 2.46 -11.14 -21.07
C ARG A 427 3.23 -10.87 -19.77
N ALA A 428 4.41 -10.29 -19.86
CA ALA A 428 5.22 -9.88 -18.71
C ALA A 428 4.51 -8.80 -17.87
N ILE A 429 3.96 -7.77 -18.53
CA ILE A 429 3.18 -6.69 -17.90
C ILE A 429 1.98 -7.26 -17.14
N ASN A 430 1.22 -8.16 -17.74
CA ASN A 430 0.05 -8.75 -17.09
C ASN A 430 0.46 -9.64 -15.90
N ILE A 431 1.47 -10.50 -16.06
CA ILE A 431 1.95 -11.40 -15.00
C ILE A 431 2.32 -10.60 -13.75
N VAL A 432 3.10 -9.53 -13.90
CA VAL A 432 3.54 -8.73 -12.75
C VAL A 432 2.42 -7.86 -12.20
N GLY A 433 1.57 -7.31 -13.07
CA GLY A 433 0.38 -6.57 -12.65
C GLY A 433 -0.54 -7.42 -11.77
N GLU A 434 -0.78 -8.67 -12.17
CA GLU A 434 -1.60 -9.61 -11.42
C GLU A 434 -0.97 -10.07 -10.13
N ALA A 435 0.29 -10.53 -10.17
CA ALA A 435 0.99 -11.06 -9.01
C ALA A 435 1.19 -10.01 -7.91
N THR A 436 1.46 -8.76 -8.30
CA THR A 436 1.86 -7.70 -7.35
C THR A 436 0.70 -6.80 -6.91
N PHE A 437 -0.32 -6.59 -7.75
CA PHE A 437 -1.39 -5.61 -7.48
C PHE A 437 -2.79 -6.21 -7.55
N VAL A 438 -3.16 -6.74 -8.71
CA VAL A 438 -4.56 -7.06 -8.99
C VAL A 438 -5.03 -8.24 -8.16
N CYS A 439 -4.29 -9.35 -8.12
CA CYS A 439 -4.73 -10.52 -7.35
C CYS A 439 -4.69 -10.32 -5.83
N PRO A 440 -3.67 -9.66 -5.25
CA PRO A 440 -3.72 -9.23 -3.85
C PRO A 440 -4.97 -8.43 -3.49
N SER A 441 -5.45 -7.56 -4.39
CA SER A 441 -6.67 -6.78 -4.19
C SER A 441 -7.93 -7.66 -4.11
N TYR A 442 -7.99 -8.76 -4.88
CA TYR A 442 -9.08 -9.74 -4.83
C TYR A 442 -9.06 -10.52 -3.51
N TRP A 443 -7.88 -10.96 -3.08
CA TRP A 443 -7.72 -11.69 -1.82
C TRP A 443 -8.10 -10.83 -0.62
N LEU A 444 -7.71 -9.55 -0.65
CA LEU A 444 -8.05 -8.59 0.38
C LEU A 444 -9.55 -8.33 0.45
N SER A 445 -10.23 -8.25 -0.70
CA SER A 445 -11.70 -8.15 -0.75
C SER A 445 -12.36 -9.37 -0.10
N SER A 446 -11.90 -10.58 -0.41
CA SER A 446 -12.44 -11.83 0.16
C SER A 446 -12.13 -12.01 1.66
N ALA A 447 -11.09 -11.35 2.17
CA ALA A 447 -10.80 -11.33 3.61
C ALA A 447 -11.86 -10.55 4.43
N PHE A 448 -12.61 -9.65 3.78
CA PHE A 448 -13.67 -8.82 4.38
C PHE A 448 -15.06 -9.33 4.00
N THR A 449 -15.41 -10.53 4.48
CA THR A 449 -16.74 -11.14 4.31
C THR A 449 -17.51 -11.16 5.64
N SER A 450 -18.83 -11.39 5.56
CA SER A 450 -19.79 -11.23 6.68
C SER A 450 -19.25 -11.74 8.03
N PRO A 451 -19.29 -10.93 9.11
CA PRO A 451 -20.01 -9.66 9.25
C PRO A 451 -19.28 -8.42 8.71
N LYS A 452 -18.06 -8.57 8.18
CA LYS A 452 -17.31 -7.50 7.51
C LYS A 452 -17.79 -7.32 6.07
N GLN A 453 -17.48 -6.18 5.46
CA GLN A 453 -17.95 -5.85 4.11
C GLN A 453 -16.83 -5.32 3.23
N ALA A 454 -16.83 -5.74 1.96
CA ALA A 454 -15.92 -5.22 0.94
C ALA A 454 -16.70 -4.68 -0.27
N TRP A 455 -16.09 -3.73 -0.96
CA TRP A 455 -16.48 -3.30 -2.31
C TRP A 455 -15.24 -3.28 -3.19
N HIS A 456 -15.39 -3.66 -4.45
CA HIS A 456 -14.26 -3.78 -5.38
C HIS A 456 -14.50 -2.97 -6.65
N TYR A 457 -13.50 -2.23 -7.11
CA TYR A 457 -13.51 -1.57 -8.42
C TYR A 457 -12.25 -1.85 -9.25
N GLN A 458 -12.39 -1.82 -10.57
CA GLN A 458 -11.29 -1.61 -11.50
C GLN A 458 -11.38 -0.20 -12.08
N TYR A 459 -10.27 0.54 -12.11
CA TYR A 459 -10.14 1.76 -12.88
C TYR A 459 -9.63 1.44 -14.30
N SER A 460 -10.40 1.84 -15.31
CA SER A 460 -10.17 1.47 -16.73
C SER A 460 -10.13 2.66 -17.68
N VAL A 461 -10.10 3.89 -17.17
CA VAL A 461 -9.93 5.06 -18.04
C VAL A 461 -8.56 4.98 -18.74
N PRO A 462 -8.52 4.97 -20.09
CA PRO A 462 -7.27 4.91 -20.84
C PRO A 462 -6.31 6.03 -20.42
N TYR A 463 -5.05 5.82 -20.04
CA TYR A 463 -4.21 4.61 -20.17
C TYR A 463 -4.24 3.60 -18.99
N ALA A 464 -5.00 3.89 -17.92
CA ALA A 464 -5.17 3.02 -16.75
C ALA A 464 -3.88 2.39 -16.17
N TYR A 465 -2.77 3.12 -16.22
CA TYR A 465 -1.50 2.68 -15.66
C TYR A 465 -1.49 2.76 -14.13
N HIS A 466 -0.51 2.11 -13.48
CA HIS A 466 -0.36 2.17 -12.02
C HIS A 466 -0.30 3.62 -11.48
N GLY A 467 -1.20 3.96 -10.55
CA GLY A 467 -1.35 5.31 -9.98
C GLY A 467 -2.15 6.31 -10.81
N ALA A 468 -2.69 5.94 -11.98
CA ALA A 468 -3.51 6.83 -12.81
C ALA A 468 -4.82 7.28 -12.13
N ASP A 469 -5.32 6.52 -11.16
CA ASP A 469 -6.49 6.79 -10.35
C ASP A 469 -6.25 7.83 -9.24
N LEU A 470 -4.98 8.17 -8.93
CA LEU A 470 -4.65 9.30 -8.06
C LEU A 470 -5.16 10.63 -8.63
N GLU A 471 -5.08 10.80 -9.95
CA GLU A 471 -5.59 11.99 -10.64
C GLU A 471 -7.12 12.07 -10.56
N ALA A 472 -7.81 10.92 -10.56
CA ALA A 472 -9.25 10.88 -10.30
C ALA A 472 -9.57 11.28 -8.87
N SER A 473 -8.74 10.84 -7.91
CA SER A 473 -8.92 11.07 -6.48
C SER A 473 -8.64 12.51 -6.07
N PHE A 474 -7.54 13.10 -6.55
CA PHE A 474 -6.99 14.35 -6.02
C PHE A 474 -6.83 15.45 -7.07
N GLY A 475 -6.74 15.09 -8.36
CA GLY A 475 -6.64 16.02 -9.47
C GLY A 475 -5.29 16.77 -9.59
N PRO A 476 -5.21 17.72 -10.55
CA PRO A 476 -6.29 18.17 -11.44
C PRO A 476 -6.69 17.12 -12.50
N ALA A 477 -7.90 17.25 -13.05
CA ALA A 477 -8.35 16.33 -14.11
C ALA A 477 -7.42 16.39 -15.34
N LEU A 478 -6.90 15.22 -15.74
CA LEU A 478 -6.09 15.09 -16.96
C LEU A 478 -6.95 15.21 -18.23
N PRO A 479 -6.37 15.52 -19.41
CA PRO A 479 -7.13 15.61 -20.65
C PRO A 479 -7.94 14.35 -20.99
N ASN A 480 -7.41 13.18 -20.63
CA ASN A 480 -8.06 11.88 -20.82
C ASN A 480 -9.13 11.58 -19.76
N MET A 481 -9.42 12.51 -18.85
CA MET A 481 -10.34 12.31 -17.72
C MET A 481 -11.34 13.45 -17.60
N GLY A 482 -12.61 13.18 -17.87
CA GLY A 482 -13.67 14.17 -17.74
C GLY A 482 -13.96 14.56 -16.29
N LYS A 483 -14.39 15.81 -16.06
CA LYS A 483 -14.79 16.32 -14.73
C LYS A 483 -15.95 15.52 -14.10
N GLU A 484 -16.85 15.00 -14.92
CA GLU A 484 -17.97 14.17 -14.47
C GLU A 484 -17.48 12.81 -13.93
N PHE A 485 -16.41 12.26 -14.51
CA PHE A 485 -15.79 11.04 -14.02
C PHE A 485 -15.06 11.28 -12.70
N THR A 486 -14.25 12.35 -12.60
CA THR A 486 -13.54 12.68 -11.36
C THR A 486 -14.51 12.93 -10.20
N LEU A 487 -15.62 13.64 -10.46
CA LEU A 487 -16.66 13.86 -9.47
C LEU A 487 -17.28 12.54 -9.01
N ALA A 488 -17.63 11.64 -9.94
CA ALA A 488 -18.19 10.33 -9.59
C ALA A 488 -17.22 9.51 -8.73
N PHE A 489 -15.94 9.44 -9.13
CA PHE A 489 -14.88 8.73 -8.40
C PHE A 489 -14.72 9.27 -6.97
N ARG A 490 -14.58 10.59 -6.82
CA ARG A 490 -14.43 11.26 -5.52
C ARG A 490 -15.66 11.08 -4.63
N ARG A 491 -16.87 11.10 -5.21
CA ARG A 491 -18.12 10.87 -4.47
C ARG A 491 -18.24 9.43 -3.98
N MET A 492 -17.74 8.45 -4.73
CA MET A 492 -17.69 7.05 -4.27
C MET A 492 -16.79 6.91 -3.03
N TRP A 493 -15.57 7.45 -3.08
CA TRP A 493 -14.67 7.46 -1.92
C TRP A 493 -15.26 8.22 -0.73
N GLY A 494 -15.80 9.42 -0.95
CA GLY A 494 -16.37 10.23 0.12
C GLY A 494 -17.64 9.63 0.73
N ASN A 495 -18.51 8.99 -0.05
CA ASN A 495 -19.65 8.27 0.50
C ASN A 495 -19.22 7.08 1.35
N PHE A 496 -18.15 6.36 0.97
CA PHE A 496 -17.58 5.32 1.80
C PHE A 496 -17.03 5.86 3.12
N ILE A 497 -16.30 6.99 3.09
CA ILE A 497 -15.77 7.66 4.29
C ILE A 497 -16.89 8.15 5.22
N VAL A 498 -17.95 8.74 4.66
CA VAL A 498 -19.01 9.39 5.44
C VAL A 498 -20.07 8.41 5.93
N SER A 499 -20.45 7.47 5.08
CA SER A 499 -21.65 6.64 5.21
C SER A 499 -21.38 5.15 5.24
N ASN A 500 -20.10 4.72 5.18
CA ASN A 500 -19.69 3.31 5.14
C ASN A 500 -20.18 2.54 3.90
N ASN A 501 -20.59 3.24 2.83
CA ASN A 501 -21.10 2.66 1.58
C ASN A 501 -20.64 3.55 0.42
N PRO A 502 -19.98 3.01 -0.62
CA PRO A 502 -19.43 3.80 -1.73
C PRO A 502 -20.47 4.17 -2.81
N SER A 503 -21.72 3.71 -2.71
CA SER A 503 -22.73 3.96 -3.75
C SER A 503 -23.03 5.46 -3.91
N ILE A 504 -23.26 5.90 -5.14
CA ILE A 504 -23.54 7.30 -5.53
C ILE A 504 -24.86 7.39 -6.30
N THR A 505 -25.46 8.58 -6.47
CA THR A 505 -26.73 8.65 -7.23
C THR A 505 -26.52 8.38 -8.72
N ASN A 506 -27.59 8.02 -9.44
CA ASN A 506 -27.54 7.82 -10.89
C ASN A 506 -27.01 9.06 -11.62
N GLU A 507 -27.44 10.25 -11.18
CA GLU A 507 -27.07 11.53 -11.80
C GLU A 507 -25.57 11.78 -11.70
N VAL A 508 -24.97 11.49 -10.54
CA VAL A 508 -23.52 11.59 -10.34
C VAL A 508 -22.79 10.51 -11.15
N ALA A 509 -23.30 9.28 -11.16
CA ALA A 509 -22.65 8.16 -11.83
C ALA A 509 -22.64 8.33 -13.36
N ASN A 510 -23.76 8.74 -13.95
CA ASN A 510 -23.90 8.92 -15.39
C ASN A 510 -23.28 10.24 -15.86
N GLY A 511 -23.34 11.28 -15.04
CA GLY A 511 -22.87 12.62 -15.40
C GLY A 511 -23.84 13.36 -16.35
N PRO A 512 -23.91 14.71 -16.28
CA PRO A 512 -24.75 15.53 -17.16
C PRO A 512 -24.56 15.29 -18.66
N SER A 513 -23.35 14.94 -19.10
CA SER A 513 -23.02 14.77 -20.52
C SER A 513 -23.55 13.47 -21.13
N SER A 514 -24.08 12.55 -20.32
CA SER A 514 -24.57 11.25 -20.79
C SER A 514 -25.81 11.29 -21.67
N GLY A 515 -26.59 12.38 -21.63
CA GLY A 515 -27.92 12.44 -22.25
C GLY A 515 -28.96 11.51 -21.61
N LYS A 516 -28.58 10.74 -20.57
CA LYS A 516 -29.42 9.78 -19.83
C LYS A 516 -29.16 9.87 -18.33
N VAL A 517 -29.10 11.08 -17.79
CA VAL A 517 -28.64 11.40 -16.43
C VAL A 517 -29.33 10.56 -15.34
N ALA A 518 -30.65 10.34 -15.46
CA ALA A 518 -31.43 9.60 -14.47
C ALA A 518 -31.48 8.06 -14.69
N ALA A 519 -30.83 7.54 -15.74
CA ALA A 519 -30.84 6.10 -16.02
C ALA A 519 -30.20 5.30 -14.89
N GLU A 520 -30.71 4.09 -14.64
CA GLU A 520 -30.14 3.22 -13.61
C GLU A 520 -28.66 2.92 -13.91
N ASN A 521 -27.81 3.18 -12.92
CA ASN A 521 -26.37 2.93 -13.00
C ASN A 521 -25.93 1.97 -11.90
N ALA A 522 -25.01 1.07 -12.23
CA ALA A 522 -24.44 0.10 -11.29
C ALA A 522 -23.85 0.73 -10.02
N ALA A 523 -23.26 1.93 -10.13
CA ALA A 523 -22.69 2.64 -8.98
C ALA A 523 -23.74 3.12 -7.98
N SER A 524 -25.03 3.13 -8.33
CA SER A 524 -26.12 3.52 -7.41
C SER A 524 -26.55 2.44 -6.44
N LYS A 525 -26.27 1.18 -6.79
CA LYS A 525 -26.53 0.02 -5.96
C LYS A 525 -25.29 -0.87 -5.99
N TRP A 526 -24.14 -0.31 -5.60
CA TRP A 526 -22.88 -1.03 -5.64
C TRP A 526 -22.96 -2.24 -4.71
N PRO A 527 -22.97 -3.47 -5.24
CA PRO A 527 -23.09 -4.66 -4.40
C PRO A 527 -21.86 -4.81 -3.51
N VAL A 528 -22.09 -5.33 -2.31
CA VAL A 528 -21.02 -5.83 -1.45
C VAL A 528 -20.35 -7.02 -2.16
N TRP A 529 -19.03 -7.10 -2.07
CA TRP A 529 -18.27 -8.23 -2.56
C TRP A 529 -18.66 -9.52 -1.84
N GLU A 530 -19.03 -10.53 -2.62
CA GLU A 530 -19.32 -11.88 -2.14
C GLU A 530 -18.41 -12.87 -2.84
N GLU A 531 -17.66 -13.67 -2.09
CA GLU A 531 -16.67 -14.62 -2.64
C GLU A 531 -17.31 -15.65 -3.60
N ALA A 532 -18.56 -16.04 -3.34
CA ALA A 532 -19.31 -16.97 -4.19
C ALA A 532 -19.82 -16.32 -5.50
N ARG A 533 -19.92 -14.99 -5.54
CA ARG A 533 -20.38 -14.22 -6.71
C ARG A 533 -19.66 -12.87 -6.73
N PRO A 534 -18.37 -12.85 -7.08
CA PRO A 534 -17.55 -11.66 -6.96
C PRO A 534 -17.93 -10.64 -8.04
N LEU A 535 -18.67 -9.60 -7.66
CA LEU A 535 -19.03 -8.49 -8.54
C LEU A 535 -18.18 -7.27 -8.22
N MET A 536 -17.68 -6.60 -9.26
CA MET A 536 -16.92 -5.36 -9.13
C MET A 536 -17.44 -4.29 -10.08
N LEU A 537 -17.21 -3.02 -9.75
CA LEU A 537 -17.44 -1.94 -10.72
C LEU A 537 -16.25 -1.78 -11.64
N ASN A 538 -16.49 -1.75 -12.94
CA ASN A 538 -15.55 -1.25 -13.91
C ASN A 538 -15.79 0.27 -14.10
N LEU A 539 -14.85 1.09 -13.64
CA LEU A 539 -14.89 2.54 -13.72
C LEU A 539 -14.17 3.01 -14.99
N ASN A 540 -14.95 3.28 -16.04
CA ASN A 540 -14.43 3.73 -17.32
C ASN A 540 -15.17 4.98 -17.83
N GLN A 541 -14.71 5.53 -18.94
CA GLN A 541 -15.38 6.55 -19.73
C GLN A 541 -15.28 6.23 -21.23
N THR A 542 -16.21 6.76 -22.02
CA THR A 542 -16.25 6.56 -23.48
C THR A 542 -16.51 7.89 -24.18
N GLY A 543 -16.49 7.88 -25.52
CA GLY A 543 -16.63 9.09 -26.32
C GLY A 543 -15.37 9.96 -26.25
N GLY A 544 -15.52 11.25 -26.54
CA GLY A 544 -14.41 12.18 -26.63
C GLY A 544 -13.72 12.19 -27.99
N VAL A 545 -12.82 13.15 -28.17
CA VAL A 545 -11.96 13.30 -29.34
C VAL A 545 -10.63 12.59 -29.05
N PRO A 546 -10.15 11.70 -29.94
CA PRO A 546 -8.88 11.02 -29.73
C PRO A 546 -7.73 12.03 -29.74
N PHE A 547 -6.74 11.80 -28.87
CA PHE A 547 -5.47 12.49 -28.89
C PHE A 547 -4.34 11.51 -28.53
N THR A 548 -3.14 11.79 -29.01
CA THR A 548 -1.97 10.96 -28.71
C THR A 548 -1.08 11.67 -27.71
N PHE A 549 -0.58 10.92 -26.74
CA PHE A 549 0.49 11.34 -25.84
C PHE A 549 1.55 10.25 -25.76
N THR A 550 2.76 10.64 -25.42
CA THR A 550 3.91 9.72 -25.34
C THR A 550 4.18 9.40 -23.87
N THR A 551 4.27 8.11 -23.54
CA THR A 551 4.59 7.64 -22.19
C THR A 551 6.06 7.88 -21.86
N ALA A 552 6.43 7.70 -20.59
CA ALA A 552 7.83 7.79 -20.14
C ALA A 552 8.79 6.81 -20.86
N TRP A 553 8.25 5.75 -21.50
CA TRP A 553 9.01 4.78 -22.28
C TRP A 553 8.98 5.03 -23.78
N ASN A 554 8.61 6.25 -24.19
CA ASN A 554 8.52 6.64 -25.60
C ASN A 554 7.47 5.85 -26.41
N THR A 555 6.43 5.32 -25.75
CA THR A 555 5.30 4.67 -26.41
C THR A 555 4.19 5.69 -26.67
N ASN A 556 3.69 5.76 -27.89
CA ASN A 556 2.53 6.59 -28.22
C ASN A 556 1.24 5.88 -27.83
N VAL A 557 0.47 6.50 -26.93
CA VAL A 557 -0.83 6.01 -26.45
C VAL A 557 -1.93 6.95 -26.90
N THR A 558 -3.05 6.38 -27.31
CA THR A 558 -4.26 7.14 -27.66
C THR A 558 -5.15 7.28 -26.43
N GLY A 559 -5.34 8.51 -25.97
CA GLY A 559 -6.38 8.88 -25.02
C GLY A 559 -7.55 9.55 -25.72
N PHE A 560 -8.62 9.82 -24.98
CA PHE A 560 -9.80 10.53 -25.47
C PHE A 560 -10.07 11.71 -24.57
N ARG A 561 -10.29 12.90 -25.13
CA ARG A 561 -10.51 14.14 -24.37
C ARG A 561 -11.83 14.82 -24.73
N ALA A 562 -12.27 15.75 -23.90
CA ALA A 562 -13.42 16.60 -24.19
C ALA A 562 -13.26 17.36 -25.54
N PRO A 563 -14.38 17.70 -26.20
CA PRO A 563 -15.77 17.46 -25.81
C PRO A 563 -16.24 16.01 -26.08
N GLY A 564 -17.32 15.59 -25.40
CA GLY A 564 -18.03 14.34 -25.70
C GLY A 564 -17.61 13.11 -24.89
N GLN A 565 -16.76 13.27 -23.87
CA GLN A 565 -16.51 12.20 -22.89
C GLN A 565 -17.74 11.97 -22.02
N VAL A 566 -18.06 10.70 -21.77
CA VAL A 566 -19.19 10.27 -20.93
C VAL A 566 -18.75 9.12 -20.04
N ASN A 567 -19.18 9.13 -18.77
CA ASN A 567 -18.94 8.03 -17.84
C ASN A 567 -19.54 6.72 -18.38
N ASN A 568 -18.76 5.65 -18.33
CA ASN A 568 -19.19 4.30 -18.69
C ASN A 568 -18.89 3.36 -17.53
N VAL A 569 -19.69 3.50 -16.46
CA VAL A 569 -19.58 2.68 -15.26
C VAL A 569 -20.46 1.45 -15.42
N SER A 570 -19.87 0.27 -15.27
CA SER A 570 -20.56 -1.01 -15.43
C SER A 570 -20.28 -1.96 -14.27
N LEU A 571 -21.25 -2.83 -13.97
CA LEU A 571 -21.06 -3.93 -13.02
C LEU A 571 -20.59 -5.15 -13.79
N VAL A 572 -19.49 -5.76 -13.35
CA VAL A 572 -18.86 -6.89 -14.05
C VAL A 572 -18.61 -8.06 -13.10
N ASP A 573 -18.62 -9.27 -13.64
CA ASP A 573 -18.19 -10.47 -12.93
C ASP A 573 -16.67 -10.49 -12.86
N ALA A 574 -16.12 -10.26 -11.67
CA ALA A 574 -14.68 -10.19 -11.45
C ALA A 574 -13.99 -11.54 -11.71
N ALA A 575 -14.71 -12.66 -11.59
CA ALA A 575 -14.14 -13.98 -11.88
C ALA A 575 -13.87 -14.18 -13.37
N ALA A 576 -14.82 -13.76 -14.21
CA ALA A 576 -14.75 -13.91 -15.67
C ALA A 576 -14.01 -12.77 -16.38
N TRP A 577 -13.90 -11.60 -15.75
CA TRP A 577 -13.29 -10.40 -16.32
C TRP A 577 -11.88 -10.63 -16.89
N GLU A 578 -11.55 -9.99 -18.02
CA GLU A 578 -10.20 -9.99 -18.60
C GLU A 578 -9.66 -11.42 -18.82
N GLY A 579 -10.51 -12.26 -19.42
CA GLY A 579 -10.17 -13.63 -19.79
C GLY A 579 -10.05 -14.57 -18.60
N GLY A 580 -10.93 -14.46 -17.60
CA GLY A 580 -10.93 -15.35 -16.43
C GLY A 580 -9.91 -14.94 -15.35
N ARG A 581 -9.75 -13.63 -15.12
CA ARG A 581 -8.77 -13.10 -14.17
C ARG A 581 -8.93 -13.65 -12.75
N GLY A 582 -10.15 -13.83 -12.26
CA GLY A 582 -10.34 -14.40 -10.92
C GLY A 582 -9.71 -15.79 -10.77
N TRP A 583 -9.74 -16.60 -11.83
CA TRP A 583 -9.15 -17.94 -11.83
C TRP A 583 -7.62 -17.86 -11.80
N ARG A 584 -7.03 -16.89 -12.48
CA ARG A 584 -5.60 -16.60 -12.36
C ARG A 584 -5.24 -16.09 -10.98
N CYS A 585 -6.09 -15.29 -10.35
CA CYS A 585 -5.88 -14.86 -8.97
C CYS A 585 -5.98 -16.00 -7.96
N ASP A 586 -6.81 -17.01 -8.21
CA ASP A 586 -6.81 -18.25 -7.43
C ASP A 586 -5.53 -19.08 -7.67
N PHE A 587 -5.05 -19.14 -8.92
CA PHE A 587 -3.76 -19.76 -9.26
C PHE A 587 -2.59 -19.08 -8.54
N TRP A 588 -2.49 -17.74 -8.60
CA TRP A 588 -1.48 -16.98 -7.88
C TRP A 588 -1.55 -17.20 -6.37
N ARG A 589 -2.76 -17.31 -5.80
CA ARG A 589 -2.94 -17.62 -4.38
C ARG A 589 -2.39 -18.99 -4.00
N ASN A 590 -2.58 -19.99 -4.86
CA ASN A 590 -2.04 -21.34 -4.65
C ASN A 590 -0.51 -21.39 -4.78
N LEU A 591 0.08 -20.50 -5.58
CA LEU A 591 1.53 -20.33 -5.67
C LEU A 591 2.12 -19.52 -4.51
N ALA A 592 1.32 -18.88 -3.66
CA ALA A 592 1.81 -17.99 -2.61
C ALA A 592 2.76 -18.64 -1.56
N PRO A 593 2.74 -19.96 -1.28
CA PRO A 593 3.82 -20.57 -0.51
C PRO A 593 5.19 -20.53 -1.21
N SER A 594 5.19 -20.45 -2.55
CA SER A 594 6.36 -20.37 -3.43
C SER A 594 6.65 -18.94 -3.94
N ILE A 595 5.70 -18.03 -3.78
CA ILE A 595 5.83 -16.57 -3.89
C ILE A 595 5.56 -16.04 -2.49
N PRO A 596 6.54 -16.02 -1.56
CA PRO A 596 6.41 -15.32 -0.29
C PRO A 596 5.87 -13.92 -0.56
N ALA A 597 4.57 -13.78 -0.41
CA ALA A 597 3.72 -12.65 -0.70
C ALA A 597 2.60 -12.70 0.32
#